data_AF-A0A226NJ25-F1
#
_entry.id   AF-A0A226NJ25-F1
#
_cell.length_a   1.000
_cell.length_b   1.000
_cell.length_c   1.000
_cell.angle_alpha   90.00
_cell.angle_beta   90.00
_cell.angle_gamma   90.00
#
_symmetry.space_group_name_H-M   'P 1'
#
loop_
_entity.id
_entity.type
_entity.pdbx_description
1 polymer ?
#
loop_
_entity_poly.entity_id
_entity_poly.type
_entity_poly.pdbx_seq_one_letter_code
_entity_poly.pdbx_strand_id
1 'polypeptide(L)'
;MSRVLNHFNKTGISCFQSYCNDPDLVLELKNLIVVFADTLQGYGFPVNRLFDLLFEIRDQYNETLLKKWSGLFRDIFEADNYSPIPVANEEEYKIVISKFPFQDSELDKVRRSFMLLRFAKIQLGMIITEMIFLIRKIRVLSLFSQQSFPKKLPMSQSVPQIYIQVKEFIYASLKFSESLHRSSTEIDDMLRKSTNLLLTRTLSSCLQNLIKKPHIGLTELVQIIINTTHLELACKYLEDFISNITNISQVTVHTARLYGLSTFKDARHAAEGEIYTKLNQKIDEFIQIADYDWTMSESDGRASGYLMDLINFLRSTFQVFTHLPGKVAQTACMSACQHLSTSLMQMLLDTELKQISMGAIQQFNLDVIQCELFASSEPVPGFQGDTLQLAFIDLRQVRH
;
A
#
# COMPACT_ATOMS: atom_id res chain seq x y z
N MET A 1 2.91 -52.83 -18.82
CA MET A 1 2.94 -51.36 -18.95
C MET A 1 1.80 -50.64 -18.21
N SER A 2 0.51 -50.91 -18.50
CA SER A 2 -0.62 -50.25 -17.80
C SER A 2 -0.57 -50.37 -16.26
N ARG A 3 -0.17 -51.53 -15.71
CA ARG A 3 0.06 -51.71 -14.27
C ARG A 3 1.26 -50.94 -13.72
N VAL A 4 2.32 -50.74 -14.50
CA VAL A 4 3.52 -49.99 -14.09
C VAL A 4 3.23 -48.49 -14.09
N LEU A 5 2.53 -47.98 -15.11
CA LEU A 5 2.03 -46.60 -15.16
C LEU A 5 1.06 -46.29 -14.02
N ASN A 6 0.14 -47.21 -13.71
CA ASN A 6 -0.79 -47.04 -12.56
C ASN A 6 -0.07 -47.11 -11.20
N HIS A 7 1.01 -47.89 -11.08
CA HIS A 7 1.80 -47.95 -9.85
C HIS A 7 2.64 -46.68 -9.69
N PHE A 8 3.30 -46.20 -10.76
CA PHE A 8 4.02 -44.92 -10.78
C PHE A 8 3.10 -43.74 -10.44
N ASN A 9 1.86 -43.71 -10.96
CA ASN A 9 0.90 -42.68 -10.62
C ASN A 9 0.54 -42.75 -9.12
N LYS A 10 0.08 -43.90 -8.60
CA LYS A 10 -0.39 -43.97 -7.22
C LYS A 10 0.70 -43.83 -6.14
N THR A 11 1.88 -44.42 -6.34
CA THR A 11 2.98 -44.36 -5.35
C THR A 11 3.95 -43.22 -5.59
N GLY A 12 4.15 -42.80 -6.85
CA GLY A 12 4.93 -41.61 -7.17
C GLY A 12 4.24 -40.33 -6.70
N ILE A 13 2.92 -40.18 -6.94
CA ILE A 13 2.18 -38.98 -6.50
C ILE A 13 2.18 -38.85 -4.97
N SER A 14 1.92 -39.92 -4.21
CA SER A 14 1.84 -39.82 -2.74
C SER A 14 3.20 -39.63 -2.06
N CYS A 15 4.29 -40.17 -2.63
CA CYS A 15 5.64 -39.84 -2.16
C CYS A 15 6.07 -38.43 -2.58
N PHE A 16 5.72 -37.97 -3.78
CA PHE A 16 6.14 -36.67 -4.28
C PHE A 16 5.50 -35.51 -3.51
N GLN A 17 4.21 -35.63 -3.17
CA GLN A 17 3.45 -34.69 -2.34
C GLN A 17 4.05 -34.46 -0.94
N SER A 18 4.84 -35.41 -0.44
CA SER A 18 5.43 -35.37 0.91
C SER A 18 6.89 -34.89 0.94
N TYR A 19 7.61 -34.91 -0.19
CA TYR A 19 9.08 -34.80 -0.17
C TYR A 19 9.68 -33.75 -1.12
N CYS A 20 8.96 -33.21 -2.11
CA CYS A 20 9.52 -32.22 -3.02
C CYS A 20 9.12 -30.79 -2.64
N ASN A 21 9.90 -30.19 -1.72
CA ASN A 21 9.81 -28.75 -1.41
C ASN A 21 10.74 -27.89 -2.26
N ASP A 22 11.53 -28.51 -3.15
CA ASP A 22 12.51 -27.81 -3.99
C ASP A 22 11.95 -27.57 -5.40
N PRO A 23 11.75 -26.31 -5.82
CA PRO A 23 11.32 -25.97 -7.17
C PRO A 23 12.19 -26.56 -8.28
N ASP A 24 13.50 -26.69 -8.06
CA ASP A 24 14.42 -27.19 -9.10
C ASP A 24 14.25 -28.70 -9.33
N LEU A 25 14.07 -29.49 -8.26
CA LEU A 25 13.75 -30.93 -8.37
C LEU A 25 12.42 -31.17 -9.09
N VAL A 26 11.43 -30.31 -8.88
CA VAL A 26 10.14 -30.39 -9.57
C VAL A 26 10.28 -30.13 -11.07
N LEU A 27 11.16 -29.19 -11.46
CA LEU A 27 11.47 -28.92 -12.88
C LEU A 27 12.21 -30.09 -13.53
N GLU A 28 13.19 -30.69 -12.86
CA GLU A 28 13.90 -31.87 -13.36
C GLU A 28 12.95 -33.04 -13.61
N LEU A 29 12.05 -33.32 -12.65
CA LEU A 29 11.04 -34.36 -12.81
C LEU A 29 10.12 -34.07 -14.00
N LYS A 30 9.64 -32.82 -14.13
CA LYS A 30 8.80 -32.41 -15.25
C LYS A 30 9.52 -32.65 -16.58
N ASN A 31 10.80 -32.32 -16.69
CA ASN A 31 11.56 -32.54 -17.93
C ASN A 31 11.70 -34.04 -18.25
N LEU A 32 11.92 -34.89 -17.24
CA LEU A 32 11.98 -36.34 -17.43
C LEU A 32 10.63 -36.90 -17.92
N ILE A 33 9.52 -36.45 -17.35
CA ILE A 33 8.17 -36.90 -17.75
C ILE A 33 7.84 -36.44 -19.17
N VAL A 34 8.21 -35.21 -19.55
CA VAL A 34 8.01 -34.70 -20.92
C VAL A 34 8.79 -35.55 -21.93
N VAL A 35 10.10 -35.78 -21.70
CA VAL A 35 10.92 -36.60 -22.60
C VAL A 35 10.37 -38.03 -22.72
N PHE A 36 9.91 -38.60 -21.61
CA PHE A 36 9.30 -39.93 -21.60
C PHE A 36 7.97 -39.96 -22.37
N ALA A 37 7.13 -38.93 -22.22
CA ALA A 37 5.88 -38.80 -22.96
C ALA A 37 6.12 -38.66 -24.46
N ASP A 38 7.05 -37.79 -24.88
CA ASP A 38 7.39 -37.59 -26.30
C ASP A 38 7.92 -38.88 -26.94
N THR A 39 8.76 -39.62 -26.21
CA THR A 39 9.28 -40.91 -26.66
C THR A 39 8.15 -41.93 -26.87
N LEU A 40 7.26 -42.09 -25.88
CA LEU A 40 6.12 -43.02 -25.97
C LEU A 40 5.14 -42.63 -27.08
N GLN A 41 4.91 -41.33 -27.27
CA GLN A 41 4.05 -40.82 -28.34
C GLN A 41 4.67 -41.12 -29.71
N GLY A 42 6.00 -41.01 -29.86
CA GLY A 42 6.72 -41.41 -31.07
C GLY A 42 6.57 -42.89 -31.44
N TYR A 43 6.38 -43.76 -30.45
CA TYR A 43 6.08 -45.19 -30.65
C TYR A 43 4.57 -45.49 -30.81
N GLY A 44 3.70 -44.47 -30.82
CA GLY A 44 2.26 -44.62 -31.00
C GLY A 44 1.46 -44.99 -29.74
N PHE A 45 2.06 -44.89 -28.55
CA PHE A 45 1.36 -45.16 -27.29
C PHE A 45 0.55 -43.95 -26.80
N PRO A 46 -0.62 -44.17 -26.16
CA PRO A 46 -1.41 -43.08 -25.59
C PRO A 46 -0.74 -42.52 -24.32
N VAL A 47 -0.57 -41.20 -24.27
CA VAL A 47 0.17 -40.48 -23.21
C VAL A 47 -0.70 -39.57 -22.33
N ASN A 48 -2.03 -39.59 -22.50
CA ASN A 48 -2.96 -38.69 -21.79
C ASN A 48 -2.77 -38.69 -20.26
N ARG A 49 -2.47 -39.84 -19.65
CA ARG A 49 -2.23 -39.97 -18.21
C ARG A 49 -0.94 -39.26 -17.74
N LEU A 50 0.06 -39.17 -18.59
CA LEU A 50 1.30 -38.42 -18.28
C LEU A 50 1.05 -36.92 -18.36
N PHE A 51 0.19 -36.47 -19.28
CA PHE A 51 -0.26 -35.08 -19.32
C PHE A 51 -1.10 -34.71 -18.10
N ASP A 52 -2.02 -35.57 -17.65
CA ASP A 52 -2.76 -35.39 -16.39
C ASP A 52 -1.80 -35.21 -15.20
N LEU A 53 -0.78 -36.07 -15.10
CA LEU A 53 0.27 -35.97 -14.07
C LEU A 53 1.07 -34.65 -14.17
N LEU A 54 1.40 -34.19 -15.38
CA LEU A 54 2.08 -32.90 -15.59
C LEU A 54 1.23 -31.71 -15.12
N PHE A 55 -0.10 -31.79 -15.23
CA PHE A 55 -0.99 -30.77 -14.65
C PHE A 55 -0.94 -30.77 -13.12
N GLU A 56 -0.95 -31.94 -12.48
CA GLU A 56 -0.84 -32.04 -11.01
C GLU A 56 0.53 -31.53 -10.52
N ILE A 57 1.62 -31.88 -11.20
CA ILE A 57 2.97 -31.41 -10.89
C ILE A 57 3.08 -29.88 -11.05
N ARG A 58 2.42 -29.30 -12.06
CA ARG A 58 2.36 -27.85 -12.24
C ARG A 58 1.73 -27.15 -11.04
N ASP A 59 0.61 -27.69 -10.56
CA ASP A 59 -0.12 -27.07 -9.47
C ASP A 59 0.70 -27.16 -8.17
N GLN A 60 1.40 -28.28 -7.94
CA GLN A 60 2.36 -28.42 -6.83
C GLN A 60 3.58 -27.49 -6.96
N TYR A 61 4.13 -27.33 -8.16
CA TYR A 61 5.22 -26.38 -8.43
C TYR A 61 4.79 -24.96 -8.07
N ASN A 62 3.61 -24.53 -8.53
CA ASN A 62 3.05 -23.21 -8.22
C ASN A 62 2.86 -23.02 -6.72
N GLU A 63 2.32 -24.00 -6.00
CA GLU A 63 2.18 -23.92 -4.53
C GLU A 63 3.54 -23.82 -3.82
N THR A 64 4.56 -24.54 -4.30
CA THR A 64 5.92 -24.48 -3.76
C THR A 64 6.57 -23.12 -4.00
N LEU A 65 6.39 -22.55 -5.20
CA LEU A 65 6.82 -21.18 -5.49
C LEU A 65 6.11 -20.18 -4.58
N LEU A 66 4.78 -20.28 -4.40
CA LEU A 66 4.04 -19.35 -3.55
C LEU A 66 4.54 -19.39 -2.09
N LYS A 67 4.85 -20.57 -1.55
CA LYS A 67 5.47 -20.71 -0.22
C LYS A 67 6.84 -20.04 -0.14
N LYS A 68 7.72 -20.29 -1.11
CA LYS A 68 9.06 -19.68 -1.15
C LYS A 68 8.99 -18.16 -1.25
N TRP A 69 8.10 -17.61 -2.08
CA TRP A 69 7.94 -16.17 -2.25
C TRP A 69 7.24 -15.51 -1.05
N SER A 70 6.40 -16.24 -0.31
CA SER A 70 5.89 -15.78 0.98
C SER A 70 7.01 -15.49 1.97
N GLY A 71 8.04 -16.35 2.01
CA GLY A 71 9.25 -16.13 2.80
C GLY A 71 9.99 -14.87 2.36
N LEU A 72 10.30 -14.78 1.06
CA LEU A 72 11.01 -13.62 0.49
C LEU A 72 10.30 -12.29 0.75
N PHE A 73 8.98 -12.23 0.61
CA PHE A 73 8.22 -11.02 0.91
C PHE A 73 8.28 -10.65 2.39
N ARG A 74 8.17 -11.64 3.29
CA ARG A 74 8.31 -11.39 4.72
C ARG A 74 9.70 -10.85 5.05
N ASP A 75 10.75 -11.43 4.50
CA ASP A 75 12.12 -10.98 4.72
C ASP A 75 12.34 -9.55 4.19
N ILE A 76 11.76 -9.21 3.03
CA ILE A 76 11.78 -7.84 2.50
C ILE A 76 11.11 -6.86 3.46
N PHE A 77 9.93 -7.20 3.99
CA PHE A 77 9.23 -6.33 4.94
C PHE A 77 9.95 -6.21 6.28
N GLU A 78 10.61 -7.27 6.75
CA GLU A 78 11.38 -7.23 7.99
C GLU A 78 12.69 -6.43 7.86
N ALA A 79 13.30 -6.42 6.68
CA ALA A 79 14.52 -5.66 6.41
C ALA A 79 14.27 -4.19 6.00
N ASP A 80 13.02 -3.81 5.67
CA ASP A 80 12.70 -2.46 5.22
C ASP A 80 12.78 -1.46 6.37
N ASN A 81 13.25 -0.25 6.06
CA ASN A 81 13.35 0.84 7.04
C ASN A 81 12.17 1.82 6.96
N TYR A 82 11.19 1.55 6.08
CA TYR A 82 9.98 2.33 5.88
C TYR A 82 10.25 3.85 5.75
N SER A 83 11.33 4.20 5.06
CA SER A 83 11.69 5.59 4.78
C SER A 83 11.74 5.87 3.27
N PRO A 84 11.45 7.11 2.84
CA PRO A 84 11.61 7.54 1.45
C PRO A 84 13.04 7.30 0.95
N ILE A 85 13.21 6.72 -0.24
CA ILE A 85 14.54 6.40 -0.79
C ILE A 85 15.32 7.70 -1.07
N PRO A 86 16.46 7.93 -0.41
CA PRO A 86 17.32 9.06 -0.72
C PRO A 86 18.10 8.78 -2.02
N VAL A 87 18.25 9.80 -2.85
CA VAL A 87 18.97 9.75 -4.12
C VAL A 87 19.91 10.94 -4.17
N ALA A 88 21.22 10.69 -4.04
CA ALA A 88 22.22 11.74 -3.92
C ALA A 88 22.69 12.30 -5.27
N ASN A 89 22.49 11.56 -6.37
CA ASN A 89 23.02 11.89 -7.69
C ASN A 89 22.20 11.22 -8.82
N GLU A 90 22.43 11.64 -10.06
CA GLU A 90 21.67 11.17 -11.22
C GLU A 90 21.90 9.69 -11.54
N GLU A 91 23.07 9.17 -11.18
CA GLU A 91 23.42 7.76 -11.36
C GLU A 91 22.60 6.85 -10.44
N GLU A 92 22.51 7.18 -9.15
CA GLU A 92 21.64 6.48 -8.20
C GLU A 92 20.17 6.54 -8.66
N TYR A 93 19.72 7.68 -9.18
CA TYR A 93 18.37 7.81 -9.74
C TYR A 93 18.16 6.81 -10.88
N LYS A 94 19.08 6.75 -11.84
CA LYS A 94 19.00 5.83 -12.99
C LYS A 94 18.98 4.36 -12.55
N ILE A 95 19.75 4.00 -11.52
CA ILE A 95 19.77 2.64 -10.95
C ILE A 95 18.41 2.27 -10.36
N VAL A 96 17.76 3.18 -9.63
CA VAL A 96 16.44 2.92 -9.06
C VAL A 96 15.38 2.81 -10.16
N ILE A 97 15.40 3.71 -11.14
CA ILE A 97 14.47 3.70 -12.28
C ILE A 97 14.67 2.46 -13.18
N SER A 98 15.89 1.94 -13.32
CA SER A 98 16.12 0.72 -14.08
C SER A 98 15.54 -0.52 -13.40
N LYS A 99 15.45 -0.49 -12.05
CA LYS A 99 14.89 -1.58 -11.25
C LYS A 99 13.38 -1.49 -11.11
N PHE A 100 12.83 -0.27 -11.05
CA PHE A 100 11.42 -0.02 -10.84
C PHE A 100 10.94 1.11 -11.76
N PRO A 101 9.90 0.88 -12.59
CA PRO A 101 9.36 1.89 -13.50
C PRO A 101 8.56 2.94 -12.71
N PHE A 102 9.25 3.87 -12.07
CA PHE A 102 8.65 4.99 -11.36
C PHE A 102 8.23 6.08 -12.35
N GLN A 103 6.93 6.40 -12.36
CA GLN A 103 6.40 7.61 -12.97
C GLN A 103 6.11 8.61 -11.86
N ASP A 104 6.77 9.77 -11.92
CA ASP A 104 6.46 10.88 -11.04
C ASP A 104 5.08 11.44 -11.43
N SER A 105 4.09 11.23 -10.55
CA SER A 105 2.71 11.66 -10.75
C SER A 105 2.56 13.17 -10.91
N GLU A 106 3.49 13.96 -10.36
CA GLU A 106 3.50 15.42 -10.55
C GLU A 106 3.98 15.77 -11.96
N LEU A 107 4.98 15.06 -12.50
CA LEU A 107 5.42 15.19 -13.89
C LEU A 107 4.34 14.78 -14.90
N ASP A 108 3.52 13.78 -14.59
CA ASP A 108 2.40 13.40 -15.45
C ASP A 108 1.21 14.37 -15.35
N LYS A 109 0.91 14.94 -14.17
CA LYS A 109 -0.03 16.07 -14.04
C LYS A 109 0.45 17.29 -14.84
N VAL A 110 1.74 17.55 -14.83
CA VAL A 110 2.38 18.59 -15.65
C VAL A 110 2.26 18.28 -17.13
N ARG A 111 2.58 17.05 -17.56
CA ARG A 111 2.40 16.62 -18.97
C ARG A 111 0.96 16.69 -19.43
N ARG A 112 -0.01 16.29 -18.59
CA ARG A 112 -1.44 16.43 -18.86
C ARG A 112 -1.85 17.90 -18.92
N SER A 113 -1.32 18.75 -18.04
CA SER A 113 -1.53 20.20 -18.07
C SER A 113 -0.94 20.84 -19.33
N PHE A 114 0.24 20.41 -19.79
CA PHE A 114 0.82 20.80 -21.08
C PHE A 114 0.00 20.30 -22.27
N MET A 115 -0.52 19.08 -22.20
CA MET A 115 -1.38 18.50 -23.24
C MET A 115 -2.71 19.25 -23.32
N LEU A 116 -3.36 19.51 -22.18
CA LEU A 116 -4.55 20.35 -22.07
C LEU A 116 -4.27 21.80 -22.53
N LEU A 117 -3.09 22.36 -22.26
CA LEU A 117 -2.69 23.67 -22.78
C LEU A 117 -2.55 23.66 -24.31
N ARG A 118 -1.99 22.59 -24.88
CA ARG A 118 -1.92 22.40 -26.35
C ARG A 118 -3.31 22.25 -26.96
N PHE A 119 -4.19 21.46 -26.35
CA PHE A 119 -5.59 21.30 -26.78
C PHE A 119 -6.39 22.60 -26.62
N ALA A 120 -6.25 23.32 -25.51
CA ALA A 120 -6.93 24.60 -25.27
C ALA A 120 -6.46 25.69 -26.26
N LYS A 121 -5.17 25.75 -26.59
CA LYS A 121 -4.64 26.59 -27.69
C LYS A 121 -5.27 26.30 -29.06
N ILE A 122 -5.74 25.07 -29.28
CA ILE A 122 -6.33 24.62 -30.54
C ILE A 122 -7.84 24.94 -30.61
N GLN A 123 -8.55 25.03 -29.47
CA GLN A 123 -10.02 25.07 -29.48
C GLN A 123 -10.71 26.31 -28.90
N LEU A 124 -10.11 27.11 -28.00
CA LEU A 124 -10.77 28.35 -27.53
C LEU A 124 -9.73 29.40 -27.16
N GLY A 125 -9.93 30.63 -27.64
CA GLY A 125 -9.11 31.80 -27.29
C GLY A 125 -9.18 32.11 -25.79
N MET A 126 -8.32 31.47 -25.00
CA MET A 126 -8.12 31.80 -23.59
C MET A 126 -7.67 33.25 -23.44
N ILE A 127 -8.21 33.93 -22.43
CA ILE A 127 -7.82 35.30 -22.06
C ILE A 127 -6.35 35.26 -21.60
N ILE A 128 -5.54 36.22 -22.07
CA ILE A 128 -4.09 36.30 -21.83
C ILE A 128 -3.74 36.12 -20.33
N THR A 129 -4.58 36.61 -19.43
CA THR A 129 -4.42 36.52 -17.96
C THR A 129 -4.45 35.07 -17.44
N GLU A 130 -5.34 34.22 -17.95
CA GLU A 130 -5.41 32.80 -17.57
C GLU A 130 -4.24 32.01 -18.15
N MET A 131 -3.80 32.38 -19.36
CA MET A 131 -2.61 31.80 -19.98
C MET A 131 -1.35 32.12 -19.19
N ILE A 132 -1.19 33.35 -18.68
CA ILE A 132 -0.07 33.76 -17.82
C ILE A 132 -0.11 33.01 -16.49
N PHE A 133 -1.27 32.86 -15.86
CA PHE A 133 -1.41 32.10 -14.61
C PHE A 133 -1.05 30.63 -14.79
N LEU A 134 -1.53 30.01 -15.88
CA LEU A 134 -1.27 28.61 -16.20
C LEU A 134 0.19 28.37 -16.62
N ILE A 135 0.80 29.31 -17.37
CA ILE A 135 2.24 29.29 -17.68
C ILE A 135 3.08 29.47 -16.42
N ARG A 136 2.70 30.37 -15.50
CA ARG A 136 3.38 30.50 -14.19
C ARG A 136 3.27 29.22 -13.38
N LYS A 137 2.08 28.61 -13.31
CA LYS A 137 1.86 27.33 -12.63
C LYS A 137 2.68 26.19 -13.26
N ILE A 138 2.72 26.11 -14.59
CA ILE A 138 3.53 25.15 -15.35
C ILE A 138 5.03 25.38 -15.14
N ARG A 139 5.49 26.64 -15.12
CA ARG A 139 6.89 27.01 -14.89
C ARG A 139 7.33 26.68 -13.46
N VAL A 140 6.48 26.93 -12.46
CA VAL A 140 6.72 26.52 -11.07
C VAL A 140 6.79 24.99 -10.97
N LEU A 141 5.92 24.26 -11.66
CA LEU A 141 5.95 22.80 -11.67
C LEU A 141 7.10 22.20 -12.50
N SER A 142 7.57 22.86 -13.57
CA SER A 142 8.77 22.43 -14.33
C SER A 142 10.08 22.81 -13.64
N LEU A 143 10.05 23.74 -12.68
CA LEU A 143 11.19 24.01 -11.80
C LEU A 143 11.38 22.88 -10.77
N PHE A 144 10.32 22.16 -10.38
CA PHE A 144 10.42 20.99 -9.51
C PHE A 144 11.10 19.78 -10.19
N SER A 145 10.89 19.56 -11.48
CA SER A 145 11.62 18.52 -12.23
C SER A 145 13.12 18.83 -12.39
N GLN A 146 13.51 20.10 -12.23
CA GLN A 146 14.89 20.58 -12.12
C GLN A 146 15.43 20.67 -10.68
N GLN A 147 14.85 20.00 -9.69
CA GLN A 147 15.52 19.92 -8.39
C GLN A 147 16.94 19.38 -8.58
N SER A 148 17.94 20.16 -8.18
CA SER A 148 19.31 19.69 -8.05
C SER A 148 19.33 18.58 -7.01
N PHE A 149 20.10 17.53 -7.25
CA PHE A 149 20.30 16.49 -6.25
C PHE A 149 20.83 17.10 -4.94
N PRO A 150 20.46 16.54 -3.77
CA PRO A 150 19.78 15.26 -3.55
C PRO A 150 18.24 15.30 -3.67
N LYS A 151 17.63 14.21 -4.16
CA LYS A 151 16.18 13.99 -4.25
C LYS A 151 15.75 12.86 -3.32
N LYS A 152 14.48 12.82 -2.92
CA LYS A 152 13.90 11.68 -2.20
C LYS A 152 12.73 11.12 -2.99
N LEU A 153 12.75 9.82 -3.24
CA LEU A 153 11.61 9.13 -3.84
C LEU A 153 10.60 8.79 -2.74
N PRO A 154 9.28 8.96 -2.99
CA PRO A 154 8.27 8.85 -1.95
C PRO A 154 8.10 7.44 -1.38
N MET A 155 8.40 6.40 -2.17
CA MET A 155 8.38 5.00 -1.72
C MET A 155 9.66 4.60 -0.99
N SER A 156 9.56 3.52 -0.22
CA SER A 156 10.69 2.83 0.43
C SER A 156 11.31 1.75 -0.46
N GLN A 157 12.43 1.17 0.00
CA GLN A 157 13.19 0.14 -0.74
C GLN A 157 12.40 -1.16 -0.93
N SER A 158 11.40 -1.46 -0.09
CA SER A 158 10.55 -2.64 -0.28
C SER A 158 9.81 -2.63 -1.61
N VAL A 159 9.41 -1.46 -2.14
CA VAL A 159 8.62 -1.39 -3.39
C VAL A 159 9.39 -1.89 -4.62
N PRO A 160 10.58 -1.36 -4.95
CA PRO A 160 11.41 -1.92 -6.02
C PRO A 160 11.75 -3.40 -5.81
N GLN A 161 12.03 -3.82 -4.56
CA GLN A 161 12.38 -5.21 -4.26
C GLN A 161 11.21 -6.16 -4.51
N ILE A 162 10.01 -5.83 -4.04
CA ILE A 162 8.80 -6.61 -4.29
C ILE A 162 8.53 -6.69 -5.79
N TYR A 163 8.64 -5.58 -6.52
CA TYR A 163 8.45 -5.57 -7.97
C TYR A 163 9.41 -6.53 -8.70
N ILE A 164 10.71 -6.52 -8.32
CA ILE A 164 11.70 -7.46 -8.86
C ILE A 164 11.29 -8.90 -8.52
N GLN A 165 10.95 -9.19 -7.26
CA GLN A 165 10.58 -10.55 -6.86
C GLN A 165 9.32 -11.07 -7.58
N VAL A 166 8.36 -10.20 -7.89
CA VAL A 166 7.20 -10.57 -8.70
C VAL A 166 7.61 -10.89 -10.15
N LYS A 167 8.56 -10.13 -10.73
CA LYS A 167 9.11 -10.48 -12.05
C LYS A 167 9.86 -11.81 -12.05
N GLU A 168 10.67 -12.06 -11.02
CA GLU A 168 11.36 -13.35 -10.84
C GLU A 168 10.38 -14.51 -10.68
N PHE A 169 9.26 -14.30 -9.98
CA PHE A 169 8.18 -15.29 -9.92
C PHE A 169 7.61 -15.59 -11.30
N ILE A 170 7.29 -14.54 -12.08
CA ILE A 170 6.75 -14.69 -13.44
C ILE A 170 7.72 -15.48 -14.32
N TYR A 171 9.02 -15.19 -14.25
CA TYR A 171 10.04 -15.97 -14.96
C TYR A 171 10.10 -17.43 -14.49
N ALA A 172 10.04 -17.68 -13.18
CA ALA A 172 10.02 -19.04 -12.64
C ALA A 172 8.79 -19.83 -13.08
N SER A 173 7.62 -19.18 -13.17
CA SER A 173 6.39 -19.77 -13.72
C SER A 173 6.48 -20.01 -15.23
N LEU A 174 7.14 -19.10 -15.97
CA LEU A 174 7.39 -19.28 -17.41
C LEU A 174 8.31 -20.47 -17.67
N LYS A 175 9.40 -20.62 -16.91
CA LYS A 175 10.36 -21.74 -17.02
C LYS A 175 9.67 -23.11 -16.90
N PHE A 176 8.63 -23.22 -16.08
CA PHE A 176 7.85 -24.45 -15.99
C PHE A 176 7.04 -24.74 -17.26
N SER A 177 6.52 -23.68 -17.91
CA SER A 177 5.71 -23.80 -19.13
C SER A 177 6.50 -24.13 -20.39
N GLU A 178 7.81 -23.88 -20.38
CA GLU A 178 8.72 -24.31 -21.44
C GLU A 178 8.59 -25.83 -21.65
N SER A 179 8.71 -26.31 -22.89
CA SER A 179 8.59 -27.74 -23.25
C SER A 179 7.24 -28.43 -23.03
N LEU A 180 6.17 -27.73 -22.61
CA LEU A 180 4.82 -28.34 -22.50
C LEU A 180 4.02 -28.30 -23.82
N HIS A 181 4.64 -27.94 -24.95
CA HIS A 181 4.02 -27.77 -26.27
C HIS A 181 2.72 -26.94 -26.27
N ARG A 182 2.60 -25.98 -25.34
CA ARG A 182 1.41 -25.12 -25.22
C ARG A 182 1.48 -23.92 -26.15
N SER A 183 0.31 -23.42 -26.53
CA SER A 183 0.19 -22.17 -27.27
C SER A 183 0.61 -20.98 -26.40
N SER A 184 1.14 -19.92 -27.02
CA SER A 184 1.50 -18.69 -26.30
C SER A 184 0.33 -18.12 -25.50
N THR A 185 -0.91 -18.29 -25.98
CA THR A 185 -2.14 -17.80 -25.32
C THR A 185 -2.45 -18.56 -24.04
N GLU A 186 -2.21 -19.87 -24.01
CA GLU A 186 -2.38 -20.65 -22.78
C GLU A 186 -1.30 -20.33 -21.75
N ILE A 187 -0.08 -20.01 -22.21
CA ILE A 187 1.03 -19.58 -21.34
C ILE A 187 0.70 -18.23 -20.71
N ASP A 188 0.22 -17.25 -21.49
CA ASP A 188 -0.18 -15.93 -20.97
C ASP A 188 -1.29 -16.03 -19.91
N ASP A 189 -2.36 -16.78 -20.18
CA ASP A 189 -3.44 -16.98 -19.21
C ASP A 189 -2.95 -17.66 -17.92
N MET A 190 -2.06 -18.66 -18.04
CA MET A 190 -1.43 -19.32 -16.90
C MET A 190 -0.56 -18.36 -16.07
N LEU A 191 0.27 -17.54 -16.72
CA LEU A 191 1.12 -16.55 -16.05
C LEU A 191 0.29 -15.49 -15.33
N ARG A 192 -0.79 -15.01 -15.94
CA ARG A 192 -1.71 -14.06 -15.30
C ARG A 192 -2.40 -14.68 -14.09
N LYS A 193 -2.91 -15.91 -14.19
CA LYS A 193 -3.56 -16.62 -13.07
C LYS A 193 -2.60 -16.86 -11.91
N SER A 194 -1.39 -17.36 -12.18
CA SER A 194 -0.38 -17.61 -11.14
C SER A 194 0.10 -16.31 -10.48
N THR A 195 0.34 -15.25 -11.27
CA THR A 195 0.69 -13.92 -10.75
C THR A 195 -0.43 -13.34 -9.90
N ASN A 196 -1.69 -13.50 -10.32
CA ASN A 196 -2.83 -13.08 -9.53
C ASN A 196 -2.89 -13.80 -8.18
N LEU A 197 -2.62 -15.11 -8.15
CA LEU A 197 -2.57 -15.87 -6.91
C LEU A 197 -1.42 -15.41 -5.99
N LEU A 198 -0.26 -15.09 -6.56
CA LEU A 198 0.85 -14.50 -5.81
C LEU A 198 0.44 -13.17 -5.15
N LEU A 199 -0.17 -12.27 -5.92
CA LEU A 199 -0.57 -10.96 -5.42
C LEU A 199 -1.70 -11.06 -4.40
N THR A 200 -2.81 -11.73 -4.74
CA THR A 200 -4.05 -11.72 -3.94
C THR A 200 -4.01 -12.63 -2.73
N ARG A 201 -3.24 -13.71 -2.75
CA ARG A 201 -3.13 -14.65 -1.62
C ARG A 201 -1.86 -14.40 -0.82
N THR A 202 -0.71 -14.41 -1.48
CA THR A 202 0.59 -14.46 -0.79
C THR A 202 1.03 -13.08 -0.33
N LEU A 203 1.15 -12.12 -1.25
CA LEU A 203 1.56 -10.76 -0.92
C LEU A 203 0.51 -10.06 -0.05
N SER A 204 -0.78 -10.25 -0.36
CA SER A 204 -1.89 -9.78 0.49
C SER A 204 -1.78 -10.26 1.93
N SER A 205 -1.55 -11.56 2.14
CA SER A 205 -1.39 -12.12 3.49
C SER A 205 -0.17 -11.53 4.20
N CYS A 206 0.95 -11.34 3.50
CA CYS A 206 2.13 -10.71 4.09
C CYS A 206 1.86 -9.26 4.50
N LEU A 207 1.17 -8.48 3.68
CA LEU A 207 0.77 -7.10 4.00
C LEU A 207 -0.19 -7.04 5.19
N GLN A 208 -1.19 -7.92 5.25
CA GLN A 208 -2.13 -7.98 6.37
C GLN A 208 -1.42 -8.34 7.69
N ASN A 209 -0.49 -9.28 7.65
CA ASN A 209 0.32 -9.65 8.81
C ASN A 209 1.26 -8.52 9.23
N LEU A 210 1.80 -7.76 8.27
CA LEU A 210 2.61 -6.59 8.54
C LEU A 210 1.80 -5.49 9.25
N ILE A 211 0.62 -5.14 8.73
CA ILE A 211 -0.23 -4.07 9.28
C ILE A 211 -0.71 -4.41 10.69
N LYS A 212 -0.99 -5.69 10.97
CA LYS A 212 -1.44 -6.16 12.28
C LYS A 212 -0.31 -6.39 13.30
N LYS A 213 0.94 -6.05 12.98
CA LYS A 213 2.04 -6.17 13.96
C LYS A 213 1.77 -5.24 15.16
N PRO A 214 1.89 -5.73 16.40
CA PRO A 214 1.49 -4.98 17.59
C PRO A 214 2.24 -3.64 17.74
N HIS A 215 3.52 -3.62 17.38
CA HIS A 215 4.40 -2.47 17.56
C HIS A 215 4.63 -1.65 16.29
N ILE A 216 3.75 -1.77 15.29
CA ILE A 216 3.88 -0.94 14.08
C ILE A 216 3.64 0.54 14.40
N GLY A 217 4.51 1.42 13.91
CA GLY A 217 4.44 2.86 14.12
C GLY A 217 3.49 3.56 13.16
N LEU A 218 2.99 4.75 13.56
CA LEU A 218 2.15 5.59 12.69
C LEU A 218 2.87 5.97 11.39
N THR A 219 4.16 6.31 11.46
CA THR A 219 4.97 6.66 10.30
C THR A 219 5.18 5.48 9.36
N GLU A 220 5.33 4.27 9.90
CA GLU A 220 5.44 3.03 9.11
C GLU A 220 4.13 2.72 8.38
N LEU A 221 2.98 2.89 9.04
CA LEU A 221 1.66 2.74 8.41
C LEU A 221 1.45 3.74 7.28
N VAL A 222 1.84 5.01 7.48
CA VAL A 222 1.82 6.03 6.42
C VAL A 222 2.67 5.60 5.23
N GLN A 223 3.89 5.11 5.49
CA GLN A 223 4.77 4.64 4.43
C GLN A 223 4.20 3.40 3.71
N ILE A 224 3.53 2.49 4.41
CA ILE A 224 2.84 1.34 3.79
C ILE A 224 1.73 1.80 2.83
N ILE A 225 0.96 2.84 3.20
CA ILE A 225 -0.06 3.42 2.30
C ILE A 225 0.59 3.97 1.02
N ILE A 226 1.71 4.68 1.15
CA ILE A 226 2.46 5.19 0.00
C ILE A 226 3.01 4.04 -0.84
N ASN A 227 3.64 3.05 -0.21
CA ASN A 227 4.22 1.89 -0.87
C ASN A 227 3.17 1.09 -1.66
N THR A 228 2.02 0.81 -1.06
CA THR A 228 0.90 0.09 -1.71
C THR A 228 0.33 0.88 -2.88
N THR A 229 0.37 2.22 -2.85
CA THR A 229 -0.01 3.07 -4.00
C THR A 229 0.95 2.89 -5.17
N HIS A 230 2.27 2.84 -4.90
CA HIS A 230 3.25 2.61 -5.96
C HIS A 230 3.23 1.17 -6.49
N LEU A 231 3.00 0.17 -5.63
CA LEU A 231 2.80 -1.22 -6.06
C LEU A 231 1.52 -1.39 -6.89
N GLU A 232 0.44 -0.67 -6.56
CA GLU A 232 -0.79 -0.64 -7.36
C GLU A 232 -0.50 -0.14 -8.78
N LEU A 233 0.25 0.97 -8.92
CA LEU A 233 0.67 1.50 -10.22
C LEU A 233 1.60 0.51 -10.97
N ALA A 234 2.43 -0.22 -10.22
CA ALA A 234 3.37 -1.19 -10.78
C ALA A 234 2.69 -2.36 -11.50
N CYS A 235 1.46 -2.72 -11.10
CA CYS A 235 0.67 -3.78 -11.74
C CYS A 235 0.51 -3.59 -13.25
N LYS A 236 0.37 -2.35 -13.73
CA LYS A 236 0.27 -2.08 -15.17
C LYS A 236 1.53 -2.51 -15.92
N TYR A 237 2.71 -2.22 -15.35
CA TYR A 237 3.96 -2.64 -15.96
C TYR A 237 4.18 -4.15 -15.88
N LEU A 238 3.62 -4.82 -14.87
CA LEU A 238 3.63 -6.29 -14.80
C LEU A 238 2.73 -6.89 -15.89
N GLU A 239 1.57 -6.28 -16.17
CA GLU A 239 0.70 -6.69 -17.28
C GLU A 239 1.42 -6.58 -18.63
N ASP A 240 2.06 -5.43 -18.89
CA ASP A 240 2.85 -5.18 -20.09
C ASP A 240 4.03 -6.16 -20.19
N PHE A 241 4.70 -6.42 -19.07
CA PHE A 241 5.80 -7.37 -19.00
C PHE A 241 5.36 -8.79 -19.36
N ILE A 242 4.24 -9.28 -18.83
CA ILE A 242 3.69 -10.61 -19.17
C ILE A 242 3.36 -10.69 -20.67
N SER A 243 2.71 -9.68 -21.24
CA SER A 243 2.39 -9.65 -22.67
C SER A 243 3.64 -9.67 -23.57
N ASN A 244 4.70 -8.96 -23.15
CA ASN A 244 5.95 -8.90 -23.89
C ASN A 244 6.68 -10.25 -23.89
N ILE A 245 6.76 -10.94 -22.75
CA ILE A 245 7.46 -12.24 -22.68
C ILE A 245 6.70 -13.36 -23.39
N THR A 246 5.37 -13.26 -23.53
CA THR A 246 4.55 -14.24 -24.26
C THR A 246 4.37 -13.92 -25.74
N ASN A 247 4.87 -12.76 -26.21
CA ASN A 247 4.70 -12.25 -27.57
C ASN A 247 3.22 -12.12 -28.02
N ILE A 248 2.32 -11.80 -27.10
CA ILE A 248 0.90 -11.60 -27.40
C ILE A 248 0.57 -10.10 -27.47
N SER A 249 -0.09 -9.71 -28.57
CA SER A 249 -0.51 -8.32 -28.79
C SER A 249 -1.55 -7.89 -27.76
N GLN A 250 -1.39 -6.67 -27.23
CA GLN A 250 -2.33 -6.05 -26.27
C GLN A 250 -3.77 -5.93 -26.81
N VAL A 251 -3.96 -5.98 -28.13
CA VAL A 251 -5.26 -5.79 -28.80
C VAL A 251 -6.20 -6.99 -28.64
N THR A 252 -5.68 -8.19 -28.38
CA THR A 252 -6.48 -9.40 -28.11
C THR A 252 -6.89 -9.58 -26.65
N VAL A 253 -6.49 -8.65 -25.76
CA VAL A 253 -6.66 -8.77 -24.30
C VAL A 253 -7.99 -8.15 -23.86
N HIS A 254 -9.11 -8.79 -24.23
CA HIS A 254 -10.38 -8.58 -23.52
C HIS A 254 -10.51 -9.45 -22.25
N THR A 255 -9.45 -10.17 -21.86
CA THR A 255 -9.53 -11.23 -20.87
C THR A 255 -8.38 -11.13 -19.87
N ALA A 256 -8.73 -10.91 -18.59
CA ALA A 256 -7.91 -10.93 -17.37
C ALA A 256 -6.83 -9.85 -17.21
N ARG A 257 -7.23 -8.71 -16.61
CA ARG A 257 -6.30 -7.78 -15.94
C ARG A 257 -5.74 -8.41 -14.67
N LEU A 258 -4.60 -7.93 -14.18
CA LEU A 258 -4.10 -8.31 -12.88
C LEU A 258 -5.04 -7.76 -11.79
N TYR A 259 -5.51 -8.64 -10.90
CA TYR A 259 -6.36 -8.30 -9.76
C TYR A 259 -5.55 -7.69 -8.60
N GLY A 260 -4.25 -7.44 -8.78
CA GLY A 260 -3.42 -6.76 -7.76
C GLY A 260 -3.99 -5.40 -7.32
N LEU A 261 -4.76 -4.73 -8.19
CA LEU A 261 -5.42 -3.46 -7.87
C LEU A 261 -6.34 -3.55 -6.64
N SER A 262 -7.18 -4.59 -6.53
CA SER A 262 -8.06 -4.72 -5.36
C SER A 262 -7.28 -5.06 -4.10
N THR A 263 -6.28 -5.94 -4.21
CA THR A 263 -5.42 -6.33 -3.09
C THR A 263 -4.72 -5.14 -2.43
N PHE A 264 -4.11 -4.26 -3.24
CA PHE A 264 -3.41 -3.09 -2.69
C PHE A 264 -4.38 -2.04 -2.14
N LYS A 265 -5.60 -1.95 -2.68
CA LYS A 265 -6.67 -1.12 -2.09
C LYS A 265 -7.10 -1.67 -0.74
N ASP A 266 -7.32 -2.99 -0.61
CA ASP A 266 -7.73 -3.60 0.64
C ASP A 266 -6.66 -3.44 1.73
N ALA A 267 -5.39 -3.64 1.37
CA ALA A 267 -4.26 -3.40 2.26
C ALA A 267 -4.17 -1.92 2.69
N ARG A 268 -4.44 -0.99 1.76
CA ARG A 268 -4.47 0.45 2.07
C ARG A 268 -5.57 0.78 3.06
N HIS A 269 -6.81 0.34 2.84
CA HIS A 269 -7.92 0.56 3.78
C HIS A 269 -7.63 -0.05 5.16
N ALA A 270 -7.01 -1.23 5.21
CA ALA A 270 -6.59 -1.83 6.48
C ALA A 270 -5.55 -0.96 7.22
N ALA A 271 -4.55 -0.43 6.50
CA ALA A 271 -3.56 0.48 7.08
C ALA A 271 -4.17 1.82 7.52
N GLU A 272 -5.12 2.36 6.75
CA GLU A 272 -5.87 3.57 7.11
C GLU A 272 -6.67 3.38 8.40
N GLY A 273 -7.37 2.25 8.54
CA GLY A 273 -8.09 1.89 9.77
C GLY A 273 -7.17 1.82 10.98
N GLU A 274 -6.00 1.18 10.83
CA GLU A 274 -5.01 1.06 11.90
C GLU A 274 -4.43 2.43 12.31
N ILE A 275 -4.26 3.37 11.37
CA ILE A 275 -3.86 4.75 11.67
C ILE A 275 -4.90 5.41 12.60
N TYR A 276 -6.19 5.30 12.28
CA TYR A 276 -7.25 5.89 13.10
C TYR A 276 -7.26 5.29 14.51
N THR A 277 -7.15 3.97 14.61
CA THR A 277 -7.09 3.26 15.90
C THR A 277 -5.88 3.71 16.72
N LYS A 278 -4.68 3.76 16.15
CA LYS A 278 -3.47 4.17 16.88
C LYS A 278 -3.45 5.64 17.27
N LEU A 279 -4.03 6.52 16.46
CA LEU A 279 -4.20 7.92 16.83
C LEU A 279 -5.11 8.07 18.05
N ASN A 280 -6.26 7.40 18.03
CA ASN A 280 -7.21 7.44 19.14
C ASN A 280 -6.61 6.83 20.41
N GLN A 281 -5.90 5.69 20.31
CA GLN A 281 -5.15 5.12 21.43
C GLN A 281 -4.13 6.08 22.01
N LYS A 282 -3.38 6.82 21.16
CA LYS A 282 -2.43 7.83 21.63
C LYS A 282 -3.12 8.98 22.34
N ILE A 283 -4.27 9.44 21.83
CA ILE A 283 -5.09 10.44 22.53
C ILE A 283 -5.48 9.91 23.91
N ASP A 284 -5.97 8.68 24.01
CA ASP A 284 -6.38 8.07 25.27
C ASP A 284 -5.21 7.96 26.27
N GLU A 285 -4.01 7.59 25.81
CA GLU A 285 -2.80 7.59 26.65
C GLU A 285 -2.49 8.98 27.23
N PHE A 286 -2.65 10.06 26.46
CA PHE A 286 -2.48 11.44 26.94
C PHE A 286 -3.60 11.88 27.90
N ILE A 287 -4.84 11.44 27.66
CA ILE A 287 -5.97 11.76 28.55
C ILE A 287 -5.86 11.02 29.89
N GLN A 288 -5.39 9.76 29.88
CA GLN A 288 -5.26 8.96 31.11
C GLN A 288 -4.25 9.53 32.11
N ILE A 289 -3.25 10.29 31.64
CA ILE A 289 -2.28 10.98 32.51
C ILE A 289 -2.75 12.36 32.97
N ALA A 290 -3.97 12.79 32.59
CA ALA A 290 -4.51 14.08 32.99
C ALA A 290 -4.79 14.10 34.50
N ASP A 291 -4.01 14.89 35.24
CA ASP A 291 -4.21 15.15 36.66
C ASP A 291 -5.03 16.44 36.84
N TYR A 292 -6.35 16.32 36.65
CA TYR A 292 -7.28 17.45 36.73
C TYR A 292 -7.82 17.63 38.16
N ASP A 293 -7.50 18.76 38.79
CA ASP A 293 -8.12 19.12 40.08
C ASP A 293 -9.47 19.80 39.85
N TRP A 294 -10.54 19.00 39.89
CA TRP A 294 -11.91 19.48 39.74
C TRP A 294 -12.38 20.38 40.90
N THR A 295 -11.62 20.44 42.00
CA THR A 295 -11.94 21.24 43.19
C THR A 295 -11.15 22.55 43.28
N MET A 296 -10.34 22.88 42.26
CA MET A 296 -9.51 24.08 42.27
C MET A 296 -10.31 25.38 42.39
N SER A 297 -9.86 26.31 43.24
CA SER A 297 -10.59 27.56 43.49
C SER A 297 -10.56 28.54 42.33
N GLU A 298 -9.43 28.60 41.62
CA GLU A 298 -9.18 29.50 40.48
C GLU A 298 -8.44 28.73 39.38
N SER A 299 -8.54 29.19 38.14
CA SER A 299 -7.80 28.62 37.01
C SER A 299 -6.33 29.05 37.02
N ASP A 300 -5.45 28.24 36.43
CA ASP A 300 -4.03 28.56 36.28
C ASP A 300 -3.75 29.64 35.22
N GLY A 301 -4.80 30.12 34.53
CA GLY A 301 -4.72 31.14 33.47
C GLY A 301 -4.06 30.67 32.17
N ARG A 302 -3.67 29.40 32.08
CA ARG A 302 -3.09 28.74 30.89
C ARG A 302 -3.71 27.38 30.70
N ALA A 303 -3.68 26.85 29.47
CA ALA A 303 -4.13 25.49 29.20
C ALA A 303 -3.24 24.44 29.89
N SER A 304 -3.84 23.29 30.17
CA SER A 304 -3.23 22.15 30.86
C SER A 304 -2.06 21.58 30.07
N GLY A 305 -0.99 21.20 30.77
CA GLY A 305 0.25 20.72 30.16
C GLY A 305 0.05 19.49 29.28
N TYR A 306 -0.67 18.48 29.77
CA TYR A 306 -0.95 17.24 29.02
C TYR A 306 -1.65 17.53 27.68
N LEU A 307 -2.58 18.49 27.66
CA LEU A 307 -3.33 18.84 26.46
C LEU A 307 -2.44 19.56 25.44
N MET A 308 -1.57 20.45 25.90
CA MET A 308 -0.61 21.12 25.01
C MET A 308 0.37 20.11 24.41
N ASP A 309 0.85 19.14 25.19
CA ASP A 309 1.69 18.06 24.69
C ASP A 309 0.95 17.18 23.67
N LEU A 310 -0.33 16.87 23.92
CA LEU A 310 -1.19 16.16 22.98
C LEU A 310 -1.38 16.93 21.66
N ILE A 311 -1.67 18.24 21.72
CA ILE A 311 -1.82 19.09 20.54
C ILE A 311 -0.50 19.15 19.75
N ASN A 312 0.63 19.26 20.43
CA ASN A 312 1.96 19.24 19.79
C ASN A 312 2.25 17.90 19.11
N PHE A 313 1.88 16.79 19.74
CA PHE A 313 1.94 15.44 19.16
C PHE A 313 1.07 15.35 17.89
N LEU A 314 -0.20 15.76 17.94
CA LEU A 314 -1.11 15.73 16.79
C LEU A 314 -0.59 16.61 15.65
N ARG A 315 -0.10 17.81 15.95
CA ARG A 315 0.48 18.73 14.95
C ARG A 315 1.69 18.10 14.25
N SER A 316 2.60 17.50 15.02
CA SER A 316 3.79 16.83 14.48
C SER A 316 3.42 15.61 13.63
N THR A 317 2.40 14.86 14.06
CA THR A 317 1.93 13.67 13.35
C THR A 317 1.23 14.04 12.03
N PHE A 318 0.36 15.05 12.02
CA PHE A 318 -0.33 15.48 10.81
C PHE A 318 0.58 16.12 9.76
N GLN A 319 1.74 16.68 10.17
CA GLN A 319 2.76 17.10 9.21
C GLN A 319 3.29 15.92 8.37
N VAL A 320 3.46 14.74 8.98
CA VAL A 320 3.89 13.52 8.25
C VAL A 320 2.79 13.04 7.29
N PHE A 321 1.52 13.26 7.64
CA PHE A 321 0.36 12.83 6.85
C PHE A 321 0.15 13.65 5.58
N THR A 322 0.91 14.73 5.36
CA THR A 322 0.88 15.49 4.10
C THR A 322 1.24 14.64 2.88
N HIS A 323 1.90 13.50 3.09
CA HIS A 323 2.21 12.53 2.04
C HIS A 323 1.11 11.50 1.79
N LEU A 324 0.06 11.47 2.62
CA LEU A 324 -1.12 10.63 2.42
C LEU A 324 -2.07 11.24 1.36
N PRO A 325 -2.95 10.43 0.77
CA PRO A 325 -4.07 10.98 -0.01
C PRO A 325 -4.90 11.95 0.84
N GLY A 326 -5.20 13.14 0.31
CA GLY A 326 -5.81 14.22 1.09
C GLY A 326 -7.08 13.83 1.86
N LYS A 327 -7.93 12.97 1.28
CA LYS A 327 -9.12 12.44 1.97
C LYS A 327 -8.78 11.63 3.21
N VAL A 328 -7.75 10.78 3.14
CA VAL A 328 -7.31 9.93 4.26
C VAL A 328 -6.79 10.79 5.40
N ALA A 329 -5.93 11.76 5.09
CA ALA A 329 -5.40 12.69 6.10
C ALA A 329 -6.51 13.51 6.76
N GLN A 330 -7.50 13.98 5.98
CA GLN A 330 -8.67 14.69 6.50
C GLN A 330 -9.54 13.80 7.41
N THR A 331 -9.81 12.56 7.00
CA THR A 331 -10.55 11.60 7.82
C THR A 331 -9.82 11.27 9.12
N ALA A 332 -8.49 11.08 9.07
CA ALA A 332 -7.68 10.87 10.27
C ALA A 332 -7.76 12.05 11.24
N CYS A 333 -7.63 13.27 10.72
CA CYS A 333 -7.69 14.51 11.51
C CYS A 333 -9.08 14.72 12.11
N MET A 334 -10.16 14.50 11.34
CA MET A 334 -11.52 14.56 11.83
C MET A 334 -11.78 13.51 12.93
N SER A 335 -11.38 12.26 12.71
CA SER A 335 -11.52 11.17 13.68
C SER A 335 -10.80 11.51 14.99
N ALA A 336 -9.56 12.01 14.91
CA ALA A 336 -8.79 12.40 16.08
C ALA A 336 -9.44 13.55 16.86
N CYS A 337 -9.92 14.59 16.18
CA CYS A 337 -10.61 15.72 16.82
C CYS A 337 -11.94 15.30 17.46
N GLN A 338 -12.72 14.44 16.79
CA GLN A 338 -13.97 13.90 17.33
C GLN A 338 -13.71 13.02 18.55
N HIS A 339 -12.69 12.16 18.50
CA HIS A 339 -12.29 11.32 19.62
C HIS A 339 -11.84 12.17 20.81
N LEU A 340 -10.96 13.15 20.59
CA LEU A 340 -10.53 14.09 21.61
C LEU A 340 -11.71 14.83 22.26
N SER A 341 -12.63 15.37 21.44
CA SER A 341 -13.83 16.03 21.92
C SER A 341 -14.69 15.11 22.80
N THR A 342 -14.89 13.88 22.35
CA THR A 342 -15.65 12.86 23.09
C THR A 342 -14.96 12.50 24.41
N SER A 343 -13.65 12.29 24.42
CA SER A 343 -12.90 11.97 25.63
C SER A 343 -12.92 13.11 26.65
N LEU A 344 -12.78 14.36 26.21
CA LEU A 344 -12.91 15.53 27.09
C LEU A 344 -14.33 15.66 27.67
N MET A 345 -15.36 15.37 26.88
CA MET A 345 -16.75 15.33 27.37
C MET A 345 -16.94 14.21 28.40
N GLN A 346 -16.35 13.05 28.18
CA GLN A 346 -16.40 11.93 29.12
C GLN A 346 -15.72 12.27 30.45
N MET A 347 -14.62 13.03 30.44
CA MET A 347 -13.99 13.52 31.66
C MET A 347 -14.95 14.40 32.49
N LEU A 348 -15.73 15.26 31.85
CA LEU A 348 -16.72 16.10 32.54
C LEU A 348 -17.91 15.31 33.09
N LEU A 349 -18.29 14.24 32.40
CA LEU A 349 -19.45 13.39 32.74
C LEU A 349 -19.06 12.19 33.61
N ASP A 350 -17.83 12.13 34.10
CA ASP A 350 -17.37 11.02 34.93
C ASP A 350 -18.19 10.94 36.23
N THR A 351 -18.78 9.76 36.45
CA THR A 351 -19.65 9.48 37.60
C THR A 351 -18.93 9.56 38.95
N GLU A 352 -17.60 9.50 38.96
CA GLU A 352 -16.79 9.68 40.17
C GLU A 352 -16.66 11.16 40.59
N LEU A 353 -16.99 12.10 39.70
CA LEU A 353 -16.96 13.54 40.00
C LEU A 353 -18.18 13.97 40.82
N LYS A 354 -17.98 14.08 42.13
CA LYS A 354 -19.02 14.52 43.07
C LYS A 354 -19.27 16.03 43.05
N GLN A 355 -18.26 16.82 42.70
CA GLN A 355 -18.33 18.27 42.71
C GLN A 355 -17.35 18.86 41.69
N ILE A 356 -17.79 19.89 40.98
CA ILE A 356 -16.98 20.66 40.04
C ILE A 356 -17.00 22.13 40.49
N SER A 357 -15.81 22.68 40.70
CA SER A 357 -15.61 24.09 41.06
C SER A 357 -15.68 25.01 39.83
N MET A 358 -15.98 26.29 40.06
CA MET A 358 -15.92 27.29 38.97
C MET A 358 -14.49 27.49 38.43
N GLY A 359 -13.46 27.36 39.27
CA GLY A 359 -12.06 27.42 38.84
C GLY A 359 -11.73 26.29 37.87
N ALA A 360 -12.17 25.06 38.16
CA ALA A 360 -11.98 23.91 37.27
C ALA A 360 -12.72 24.08 35.93
N ILE A 361 -13.95 24.62 35.93
CA ILE A 361 -14.69 24.90 34.68
C ILE A 361 -13.95 25.95 33.85
N GLN A 362 -13.40 26.99 34.48
CA GLN A 362 -12.60 28.00 33.77
C GLN A 362 -11.32 27.39 33.18
N GLN A 363 -10.64 26.51 33.92
CA GLN A 363 -9.47 25.77 33.43
C GLN A 363 -9.82 24.87 32.23
N PHE A 364 -10.92 24.12 32.33
CA PHE A 364 -11.43 23.29 31.24
C PHE A 364 -11.81 24.11 29.99
N ASN A 365 -12.36 25.31 30.19
CA ASN A 365 -12.66 26.22 29.09
C ASN A 365 -11.38 26.67 28.35
N LEU A 366 -10.30 26.96 29.07
CA LEU A 366 -9.00 27.29 28.44
C LEU A 366 -8.49 26.14 27.57
N ASP A 367 -8.69 24.90 28.01
CA ASP A 367 -8.35 23.69 27.29
C ASP A 367 -9.18 23.52 26.01
N VAL A 368 -10.50 23.67 26.11
CA VAL A 368 -11.40 23.62 24.93
C VAL A 368 -11.03 24.71 23.92
N ILE A 369 -10.70 25.92 24.37
CA ILE A 369 -10.23 27.00 23.48
C ILE A 369 -8.98 26.58 22.71
N GLN A 370 -8.02 25.91 23.34
CA GLN A 370 -6.83 25.42 22.62
C GLN A 370 -7.17 24.35 21.58
N CYS A 371 -8.12 23.47 21.85
CA CYS A 371 -8.63 22.51 20.87
C CYS A 371 -9.29 23.19 19.67
N GLU A 372 -10.06 24.25 19.89
CA GLU A 372 -10.69 25.05 18.82
C GLU A 372 -9.64 25.83 18.00
N LEU A 373 -8.64 26.40 18.66
CA LEU A 373 -7.50 27.05 18.01
C LEU A 373 -6.69 26.05 17.18
N PHE A 374 -6.52 24.83 17.67
CA PHE A 374 -5.91 23.76 16.89
C PHE A 374 -6.75 23.41 15.65
N ALA A 375 -8.06 23.22 15.81
CA ALA A 375 -8.97 22.92 14.70
C ALA A 375 -9.01 24.03 13.63
N SER A 376 -8.92 25.29 14.05
CA SER A 376 -8.87 26.44 13.13
C SER A 376 -7.50 26.64 12.47
N SER A 377 -6.44 26.03 12.99
CA SER A 377 -5.07 26.16 12.43
C SER A 377 -4.81 25.34 11.16
N GLU A 378 -5.87 24.78 10.55
CA GLU A 378 -5.81 23.86 9.39
C GLU A 378 -4.72 22.78 9.53
N PRO A 379 -4.84 21.84 10.51
CA PRO A 379 -3.79 20.84 10.77
C PRO A 379 -3.46 19.97 9.54
N VAL A 380 -4.44 19.77 8.66
CA VAL A 380 -4.32 19.07 7.38
C VAL A 380 -5.01 19.91 6.29
N PRO A 381 -4.43 20.05 5.09
CA PRO A 381 -5.03 20.84 4.03
C PRO A 381 -6.33 20.24 3.47
N GLY A 382 -7.24 21.12 3.04
CA GLY A 382 -8.40 20.77 2.22
C GLY A 382 -9.71 20.54 2.98
N PHE A 383 -9.79 20.91 4.25
CA PHE A 383 -11.08 21.12 4.93
C PHE A 383 -11.80 22.33 4.31
N GLN A 384 -13.14 22.29 4.28
CA GLN A 384 -13.97 23.41 3.81
C GLN A 384 -14.51 24.19 5.01
N GLY A 385 -14.17 25.47 5.13
CA GLY A 385 -14.64 26.35 6.20
C GLY A 385 -14.35 25.79 7.61
N ASP A 386 -15.30 25.97 8.53
CA ASP A 386 -15.15 25.59 9.94
C ASP A 386 -15.52 24.11 10.23
N THR A 387 -15.47 23.23 9.23
CA THR A 387 -15.92 21.83 9.37
C THR A 387 -15.22 21.10 10.53
N LEU A 388 -13.93 21.33 10.74
CA LEU A 388 -13.18 20.69 11.84
C LEU A 388 -13.58 21.25 13.23
N GLN A 389 -14.02 22.51 13.30
CA GLN A 389 -14.50 23.11 14.55
C GLN A 389 -15.83 22.50 15.00
N LEU A 390 -16.64 21.96 14.07
CA LEU A 390 -17.89 21.28 14.41
C LEU A 390 -17.66 20.06 15.32
N ALA A 391 -16.47 19.45 15.31
CA ALA A 391 -16.14 18.36 16.22
C ALA A 391 -16.19 18.79 17.70
N PHE A 392 -16.03 20.08 18.01
CA PHE A 392 -15.98 20.62 19.37
C PHE A 392 -17.25 21.40 19.76
N ILE A 393 -18.31 21.35 18.94
CA ILE A 393 -19.52 22.16 19.16
C ILE A 393 -20.23 21.82 20.47
N ASP A 394 -20.28 20.55 20.87
CA ASP A 394 -20.93 20.13 22.10
C ASP A 394 -20.16 20.61 23.34
N LEU A 395 -18.83 20.56 23.30
CA LEU A 395 -17.97 21.13 24.35
C LEU A 395 -18.14 22.65 24.47
N ARG A 396 -18.35 23.35 23.35
CA ARG A 396 -18.65 24.79 23.36
C ARG A 396 -19.98 25.10 24.04
N GLN A 397 -20.98 24.22 23.90
CA GLN A 397 -22.27 24.41 24.56
C GLN A 397 -22.16 24.26 26.08
N VAL A 398 -21.31 23.36 26.57
CA VAL A 398 -21.08 23.18 28.03
C VAL A 398 -20.41 24.40 28.68
N ARG A 399 -19.80 25.28 27.89
CA ARG A 399 -19.22 26.54 28.37
C ARG A 399 -20.26 27.59 28.79
N HIS A 400 -21.49 27.46 28.29
CA HIS A 400 -22.59 28.42 28.45
C HIS A 400 -23.67 27.85 29.35
#